data_AF-A0A183D761-F1
#
_entry.id   AF-A0A183D761-F1
#
_cell.length_a   1.000
_cell.length_b   1.000
_cell.length_c   1.000
_cell.angle_alpha   90.00
_cell.angle_beta   90.00
_cell.angle_gamma   90.00
#
_symmetry.space_group_name_H-M   'P 1'
#
loop_
_entity.id
_entity.type
_entity.pdbx_description
1 polymer ?
#
loop_
_entity_poly.entity_id
_entity_poly.type
_entity_poly.pdbx_seq_one_letter_code
_entity_poly.pdbx_strand_id
1 'polypeptide(L)'
;MFLGVPNIASQTIDSSIVCQQARVISDDVCKEPNGTFPVPDDCHKFIQCSNGHANMMPCAPGTFYDEKTKLCDHMTNAPPTCK
;
A
#
# COMPACT_ATOMS: atom_id res chain seq x y z
N MET A 1 -48.04 12.67 -4.41
CA MET A 1 -47.74 11.36 -3.80
C MET A 1 -46.68 10.72 -4.69
N PHE A 2 -45.40 10.56 -4.38
CA PHE A 2 -44.50 10.91 -3.28
C PHE A 2 -43.28 11.58 -3.97
N LEU A 3 -42.98 12.86 -3.70
CA LEU A 3 -41.91 13.35 -2.81
C LEU A 3 -40.48 12.94 -3.24
N GLY A 4 -39.62 13.94 -3.46
CA GLY A 4 -38.15 13.79 -3.48
C GLY A 4 -37.66 13.07 -2.22
N VAL A 5 -36.51 12.40 -2.21
CA VAL A 5 -35.08 12.81 -2.18
C VAL A 5 -34.27 11.48 -2.09
N PRO A 6 -32.92 11.41 -1.98
CA PRO A 6 -31.83 12.38 -2.19
C PRO A 6 -30.76 11.80 -3.16
N ASN A 7 -29.93 12.63 -3.79
CA ASN A 7 -28.51 12.79 -3.43
C ASN A 7 -27.75 11.45 -3.21
N ILE A 8 -27.07 10.96 -4.24
CA ILE A 8 -25.84 10.22 -4.04
C ILE A 8 -24.69 11.20 -4.30
N ALA A 9 -24.51 12.12 -3.36
CA ALA A 9 -23.19 12.51 -2.94
C ALA A 9 -22.60 11.30 -2.22
N SER A 10 -21.96 10.40 -2.98
CA SER A 10 -20.77 9.66 -2.58
C SER A 10 -20.38 8.69 -3.69
N GLN A 11 -19.79 9.21 -4.76
CA GLN A 11 -18.44 8.75 -5.06
C GLN A 11 -17.50 9.89 -4.72
N THR A 12 -17.60 10.33 -3.46
CA THR A 12 -16.39 10.54 -2.70
C THR A 12 -15.54 9.29 -2.93
N ILE A 13 -14.27 9.52 -3.16
CA ILE A 13 -13.19 8.72 -2.63
C ILE A 13 -13.63 8.17 -1.26
N ASP A 14 -14.32 7.04 -1.27
CA ASP A 14 -14.64 6.19 -0.14
C ASP A 14 -15.16 4.88 -0.75
N SER A 15 -14.32 3.86 -0.60
CA SER A 15 -14.63 2.44 -0.69
C SER A 15 -16.03 2.08 -1.18
N SER A 16 -16.15 1.59 -2.43
CA SER A 16 -16.75 0.26 -2.69
C SER A 16 -17.14 -0.07 -4.14
N ILE A 17 -17.15 0.83 -5.14
CA ILE A 17 -17.73 0.45 -6.46
C ILE A 17 -16.96 1.00 -7.67
N VAL A 18 -15.78 0.43 -7.95
CA VAL A 18 -15.26 0.35 -9.34
C VAL A 18 -15.48 -1.07 -9.86
N CYS A 19 -15.97 -1.16 -11.10
CA CYS A 19 -16.46 -2.35 -11.81
C CYS A 19 -15.35 -3.41 -12.05
N GLN A 20 -15.08 -4.21 -11.01
CA GLN A 20 -14.62 -5.61 -10.93
C GLN A 20 -13.61 -6.23 -11.92
N GLN A 21 -12.96 -5.50 -12.85
CA GLN A 21 -11.74 -6.00 -13.52
C GLN A 21 -10.88 -4.88 -14.14
N ALA A 22 -10.24 -4.05 -13.31
CA ALA A 22 -9.03 -3.34 -13.72
C ALA A 22 -8.17 -3.03 -12.50
N ARG A 23 -6.92 -3.51 -12.56
CA ARG A 23 -5.88 -3.44 -11.54
C ARG A 23 -5.64 -1.99 -11.10
N VAL A 24 -6.11 -1.59 -9.92
CA VAL A 24 -5.57 -0.40 -9.23
C VAL A 24 -4.27 -0.84 -8.53
N ILE A 25 -3.27 -1.21 -9.34
CA ILE A 25 -1.90 -1.37 -8.89
C ILE A 25 -1.20 -0.07 -9.29
N SER A 26 -1.52 1.06 -8.62
CA SER A 26 -0.72 2.28 -8.82
C SER A 26 -1.02 3.43 -7.85
N ASP A 27 -2.24 3.62 -7.33
CA ASP A 27 -2.57 4.91 -6.69
C ASP A 27 -2.47 4.88 -5.15
N ASP A 28 -2.82 3.78 -4.48
CA ASP A 28 -2.76 3.70 -3.01
C ASP A 28 -1.45 3.12 -2.46
N VAL A 29 -0.69 2.42 -3.29
CA VAL A 29 0.55 1.75 -2.86
C VAL A 29 1.71 2.76 -2.77
N CYS A 30 1.78 3.66 -3.75
CA CYS A 30 2.80 4.69 -3.84
C CYS A 30 2.24 6.02 -3.37
N LYS A 31 2.32 6.27 -2.07
CA LYS A 31 1.92 7.58 -1.51
C LYS A 31 2.77 8.74 -2.07
N GLU A 32 4.00 8.43 -2.51
CA GLU A 32 4.91 9.37 -3.15
C GLU A 32 5.42 8.80 -4.47
N PRO A 33 5.74 9.66 -5.46
CA PRO A 33 6.19 9.22 -6.78
C PRO A 33 7.52 8.45 -6.72
N ASN A 34 8.37 8.74 -5.74
CA ASN A 34 9.61 8.03 -5.51
C ASN A 34 9.75 7.75 -4.02
N GLY A 35 10.01 6.50 -3.64
CA GLY A 35 10.17 6.13 -2.25
C GLY A 35 10.10 4.63 -2.03
N THR A 36 10.32 4.23 -0.78
CA THR A 36 10.12 2.84 -0.35
C THR A 36 9.06 2.79 0.75
N PHE A 37 8.21 1.76 0.66
CA PHE A 37 7.06 1.55 1.54
C PHE A 37 7.02 0.10 2.02
N PRO A 38 6.59 -0.13 3.27
CA PRO A 38 6.43 -1.48 3.81
C PRO A 38 5.26 -2.19 3.15
N VAL A 39 5.34 -3.52 3.04
CA VAL A 39 4.20 -4.36 2.65
C VAL A 39 3.50 -4.83 3.93
N PRO A 40 2.18 -4.58 4.09
CA PRO A 40 1.46 -5.01 5.30
C PRO A 40 1.33 -6.53 5.42
N ASP A 41 1.42 -7.26 4.31
CA ASP A 41 1.30 -8.71 4.23
C ASP A 41 2.64 -9.44 4.42
N ASP A 42 3.76 -8.79 4.07
CA ASP A 42 5.09 -9.40 3.97
C ASP A 42 6.19 -8.41 4.36
N CYS A 43 6.64 -8.39 5.61
CA CYS A 43 7.71 -7.47 6.04
C CYS A 43 9.11 -7.86 5.55
N HIS A 44 9.29 -9.07 5.00
CA HIS A 44 10.47 -9.48 4.24
C HIS A 44 10.53 -8.86 2.83
N LYS A 45 9.48 -8.14 2.42
CA LYS A 45 9.38 -7.46 1.14
C LYS A 45 9.05 -6.00 1.37
N PHE A 46 9.47 -5.18 0.42
CA PHE A 46 9.16 -3.77 0.40
C PHE A 46 8.75 -3.36 -1.00
N ILE A 47 8.05 -2.25 -1.09
CA ILE A 47 7.62 -1.68 -2.35
C ILE A 47 8.47 -0.46 -2.62
N GLN A 48 9.18 -0.48 -3.73
CA GLN A 48 9.89 0.67 -4.25
C GLN A 48 9.06 1.35 -5.34
N CYS A 49 8.63 2.56 -5.04
CA CYS A 49 7.96 3.43 -5.97
C CYS A 49 8.98 4.20 -6.80
N SER A 50 8.84 4.17 -8.12
CA SER A 50 9.64 4.97 -9.05
C SER A 50 8.74 5.62 -10.11
N ASN A 51 8.71 6.95 -10.15
CA ASN A 51 7.78 7.73 -10.98
C ASN A 51 6.31 7.24 -10.87
N GLY A 52 5.87 6.89 -9.65
CA GLY A 52 4.53 6.36 -9.38
C GLY A 52 4.34 4.87 -9.65
N HIS A 53 5.39 4.16 -10.10
CA HIS A 53 5.33 2.71 -10.33
C HIS A 53 5.80 1.94 -9.10
N ALA A 54 4.91 1.17 -8.50
CA ALA A 54 5.21 0.26 -7.39
C ALA A 54 5.97 -0.99 -7.87
N ASN A 55 7.18 -1.20 -7.38
CA ASN A 55 7.99 -2.39 -7.63
C ASN A 55 8.19 -3.14 -6.31
N MET A 56 7.67 -4.36 -6.21
CA MET A 56 7.89 -5.18 -5.02
C MET A 56 9.27 -5.85 -5.09
N MET A 57 10.11 -5.61 -4.09
CA MET A 57 11.43 -6.22 -3.98
C MET A 57 11.58 -6.91 -2.61
N PRO A 58 12.16 -8.12 -2.57
CA PRO A 58 12.47 -8.78 -1.31
C PRO A 58 13.72 -8.16 -0.66
N CYS A 59 13.72 -8.12 0.67
CA CYS A 59 14.91 -7.89 1.47
C CYS A 59 15.81 -9.14 1.50
N ALA A 60 17.04 -8.97 1.99
CA ALA A 60 17.96 -10.09 2.19
C ALA A 60 17.37 -11.12 3.19
N PRO A 61 17.70 -12.40 3.06
CA PRO A 61 17.20 -13.43 3.98
C PRO A 61 17.60 -13.09 5.43
N GLY A 62 16.63 -13.14 6.34
CA GLY A 62 16.82 -12.76 7.76
C GLY A 62 16.79 -11.25 8.02
N THR A 63 16.33 -10.44 7.06
CA THR A 63 16.12 -9.00 7.22
C THR A 63 14.69 -8.61 6.89
N PHE A 64 14.20 -7.58 7.56
CA PHE A 64 12.86 -7.00 7.36
C PHE A 64 13.01 -5.56 6.90
N TYR A 65 12.02 -5.04 6.19
CA TYR A 65 12.01 -3.65 5.80
C TYR A 65 11.57 -2.77 6.98
N ASP A 66 12.45 -1.86 7.40
CA ASP A 66 12.17 -0.88 8.45
C ASP A 66 11.73 0.45 7.79
N GLU A 67 10.50 0.86 8.07
CA GLU A 67 9.91 2.09 7.52
C GLU A 67 10.54 3.38 8.05
N LYS A 68 11.21 3.33 9.22
CA LYS A 68 11.87 4.47 9.86
C LYS A 68 13.23 4.72 9.22
N THR A 69 13.98 3.66 8.94
CA THR A 69 15.29 3.75 8.26
C THR A 69 15.16 3.72 6.75
N LYS A 70 13.99 3.31 6.22
CA LYS A 70 13.68 3.11 4.79
C LYS A 70 14.58 2.05 4.13
N LEU A 71 15.10 1.13 4.92
CA LEU A 71 16.10 0.12 4.53
C LEU A 71 15.74 -1.24 5.14
N CYS A 72 16.33 -2.30 4.58
CA CYS A 72 16.25 -3.63 5.17
C CYS A 72 17.17 -3.69 6.40
N ASP A 73 16.60 -3.94 7.58
CA ASP A 73 17.31 -4.13 8.85
C ASP A 73 17.19 -5.59 9.32
N HIS A 74 18.02 -6.01 10.25
CA HIS A 74 18.07 -7.38 10.72
C HIS A 74 16.81 -7.77 11.50
N MET A 75 16.31 -8.99 11.30
CA MET A 75 15.08 -9.49 11.95
C MET A 75 15.11 -9.43 13.49
N THR A 76 16.29 -9.31 14.11
CA THR A 76 16.42 -9.08 15.57
C THR A 76 15.82 -7.76 16.04
N ASN A 77 15.73 -6.76 15.16
CA ASN A 77 15.13 -5.46 15.45
C ASN A 77 13.66 -5.40 14.98
N ALA A 78 13.16 -6.46 14.32
CA ALA A 78 11.82 -6.47 13.77
C ALA A 78 10.76 -6.41 14.87
N PRO A 79 9.65 -5.68 14.66
CA PRO A 79 8.52 -5.74 15.57
C PRO A 79 7.91 -7.15 15.56
N PRO A 80 7.26 -7.58 16.67
CA PRO A 80 6.66 -8.91 16.79
C PRO A 80 5.49 -9.16 15.81
N THR A 81 5.03 -8.13 15.11
CA THR A 81 4.04 -8.21 14.04
C THR A 81 4.64 -8.69 12.72
N CYS A 82 5.96 -8.66 12.60
CA CYS A 82 6.67 -9.16 11.43
C CYS A 82 6.96 -10.65 11.59
N LYS A 83 6.48 -11.47 10.66
CA LYS A 83 6.62 -12.93 10.66
C LYS A 83 7.19 -13.45 9.34
#